data_AF-A0AAV8XLV3-F1
#
_entry.id   AF-A0AAV8XLV3-F1
#
_cell.length_a   1.000
_cell.length_b   1.000
_cell.length_c   1.000
_cell.angle_alpha   90.00
_cell.angle_beta   90.00
_cell.angle_gamma   90.00
#
_symmetry.space_group_name_H-M   'P 1'
#
loop_
_entity.id
_entity.type
_entity.pdbx_description
1 polymer ?
#
loop_
_entity_poly.entity_id
_entity_poly.type
_entity_poly.pdbx_seq_one_letter_code
_entity_poly.pdbx_strand_id
1 'polypeptide(L)'
;MVATCALHKYLRRHCKNPYTPSNFMDTEYVETNTVTPGSWRRVGEILPLQCTQQVVNPNGKKIRDAFVEYFNTEGTGTWQEEAVK
;
A
#
# COMPACT_ATOMS: atom_id res chain seq x y z
N MET A 1 1.36 8.89 12.58
CA MET A 1 0.83 7.72 11.83
C MET A 1 -0.66 7.48 12.07
N VAL A 2 -1.13 7.25 13.30
CA VAL A 2 -2.56 6.94 13.56
C VAL A 2 -3.53 8.09 13.20
N ALA A 3 -3.16 9.33 13.51
CA ALA A 3 -3.98 10.51 13.19
C ALA A 3 -4.20 10.68 11.67
N THR A 4 -3.16 10.45 10.86
CA THR A 4 -3.24 10.50 9.39
C THR A 4 -4.13 9.39 8.84
N CYS A 5 -4.05 8.17 9.39
CA CYS A 5 -4.93 7.07 9.01
C CYS A 5 -6.40 7.34 9.38
N ALA A 6 -6.64 7.90 10.57
CA ALA A 6 -7.99 8.27 11.01
C ALA A 6 -8.59 9.36 10.11
N LEU A 7 -7.81 10.38 9.77
CA LEU A 7 -8.22 11.43 8.84
C LEU A 7 -8.50 10.87 7.44
N HIS A 8 -7.64 10.00 6.91
CA HIS A 8 -7.86 9.35 5.62
C HIS A 8 -9.17 8.57 5.59
N LYS A 9 -9.46 7.79 6.64
CA LYS A 9 -10.72 7.06 6.78
C LYS A 9 -11.93 8.00 6.81
N TYR A 10 -11.84 9.08 7.58
CA TYR A 10 -12.89 10.08 7.68
C TYR A 10 -13.18 10.74 6.31
N LEU A 11 -12.14 11.23 5.63
CA LEU A 11 -12.27 11.90 4.34
C LEU A 11 -12.77 10.95 3.25
N ARG A 12 -12.32 9.69 3.22
CA ARG A 12 -12.83 8.69 2.28
C ARG A 12 -14.32 8.38 2.49
N ARG A 13 -14.80 8.48 3.73
CA ARG A 13 -16.21 8.21 4.08
C ARG A 13 -17.12 9.42 3.82
N HIS A 14 -16.68 10.62 4.18
CA HIS A 14 -17.52 11.83 4.17
C HIS A 14 -17.27 12.76 2.99
N CYS A 15 -16.10 12.67 2.37
CA CYS A 15 -15.64 13.52 1.28
C CYS A 15 -15.17 12.68 0.09
N LYS A 16 -15.83 11.55 -0.18
CA LYS A 16 -15.36 10.52 -1.13
C LYS A 16 -14.98 11.09 -2.49
N ASN A 17 -15.88 11.84 -3.14
CA ASN A 17 -15.64 12.36 -4.49
C ASN A 17 -14.49 13.38 -4.57
N PRO A 18 -14.43 14.44 -3.73
CA PRO A 18 -13.33 15.40 -3.77
C PRO A 18 -11.99 14.86 -3.22
N TYR A 19 -12.01 13.84 -2.35
CA TYR A 19 -10.80 13.31 -1.72
C TYR A 19 -10.20 12.12 -2.48
N THR A 20 -11.05 11.18 -2.92
CA THR A 20 -10.65 9.97 -3.65
C THR A 20 -11.68 9.67 -4.75
N PRO A 21 -11.60 10.35 -5.91
CA PRO A 21 -12.43 10.07 -7.08
C PRO A 21 -12.44 8.58 -7.46
N SER A 22 -13.48 8.11 -8.13
CA SER A 22 -13.69 6.68 -8.43
C SER A 22 -12.55 6.03 -9.22
N ASN A 23 -11.86 6.80 -10.05
CA ASN A 23 -10.72 6.36 -10.86
C ASN A 23 -9.37 6.72 -10.23
N PHE A 24 -9.34 7.29 -9.03
CA PHE A 24 -8.10 7.80 -8.46
C PHE A 24 -7.17 6.71 -7.95
N MET A 25 -7.72 5.65 -7.33
CA MET A 25 -6.96 4.54 -6.76
C MET A 25 -6.94 3.34 -7.72
N ASP A 26 -6.01 2.42 -7.53
CA ASP A 26 -5.99 1.15 -8.24
C ASP A 26 -7.24 0.32 -7.86
N THR A 27 -7.80 -0.39 -8.84
CA THR A 27 -8.93 -1.30 -8.63
C THR A 27 -8.51 -2.71 -9.03
N GLU A 28 -8.55 -3.62 -8.06
CA GLU A 28 -8.24 -5.04 -8.25
C GLU A 28 -9.53 -5.82 -8.53
N TYR A 29 -9.50 -6.63 -9.58
CA TYR A 29 -10.56 -7.55 -9.95
C TYR A 29 -10.07 -8.97 -9.68
N VAL A 30 -10.41 -9.50 -8.51
CA VAL A 30 -9.94 -10.81 -8.02
C VAL A 30 -10.38 -11.94 -8.96
N GLU A 31 -11.58 -11.85 -9.54
CA GLU A 31 -12.13 -12.86 -10.45
C GLU A 31 -11.32 -13.00 -11.76
N THR A 32 -10.75 -11.90 -12.25
CA THR A 32 -10.00 -11.86 -13.51
C THR A 32 -8.50 -11.78 -13.29
N ASN A 33 -8.05 -11.70 -12.03
CA ASN A 33 -6.66 -11.42 -11.65
C ASN A 33 -6.08 -10.21 -12.40
N THR A 34 -6.90 -9.16 -12.58
CA THR A 34 -6.49 -7.94 -13.28
C THR A 34 -6.54 -6.73 -12.37
N VAL A 35 -5.63 -5.79 -12.62
CA VAL A 35 -5.57 -4.52 -11.90
C VAL A 35 -5.80 -3.40 -12.89
N THR A 36 -6.81 -2.57 -12.64
CA THR A 36 -6.99 -1.30 -13.36
C THR A 36 -6.19 -0.21 -12.64
N PRO A 37 -5.17 0.39 -13.28
CA PRO A 37 -4.38 1.45 -12.69
C PRO A 37 -5.22 2.69 -12.36
N GLY A 38 -5.05 3.23 -11.17
CA GLY A 38 -5.64 4.51 -10.79
C GLY A 38 -4.98 5.69 -11.49
N SER A 39 -5.69 6.81 -11.58
CA SER A 39 -5.20 8.03 -12.24
C SER A 39 -3.98 8.62 -11.56
N TRP A 40 -3.73 8.31 -10.28
CA TRP A 40 -2.53 8.73 -9.55
C TRP A 40 -1.21 8.28 -10.20
N ARG A 41 -1.25 7.23 -11.04
CA ARG A 41 -0.08 6.69 -11.75
C ARG A 41 0.25 7.44 -13.04
N ARG A 42 -0.55 8.45 -13.43
CA ARG A 42 -0.28 9.25 -14.62
C ARG A 42 1.07 9.96 -14.48
N VAL A 43 1.95 9.70 -15.46
CA VAL A 43 3.33 10.19 -15.48
C VAL A 43 3.34 11.72 -15.46
N GLY A 44 4.10 12.31 -14.55
CA GLY A 44 4.31 13.76 -14.45
C GLY A 44 3.66 14.44 -13.24
N GLU A 45 2.75 13.77 -12.52
CA GLU A 45 2.07 14.34 -11.34
C GLU A 45 2.81 14.06 -10.02
N ILE A 46 3.71 13.07 -10.00
CA ILE A 46 4.46 12.66 -8.81
C ILE A 46 5.94 12.97 -9.01
N LEU A 47 6.47 13.80 -8.12
CA LEU A 47 7.90 14.12 -8.10
C LEU A 47 8.70 12.87 -7.70
N PRO A 48 9.83 12.60 -8.36
CA PRO A 48 10.70 11.52 -7.94
C PRO A 48 11.15 11.76 -6.50
N LEU A 49 11.10 10.70 -5.68
CA LEU A 49 11.56 10.78 -4.30
C LEU A 49 13.05 11.10 -4.29
N GLN A 50 13.43 12.15 -3.57
CA GLN A 50 14.83 12.42 -3.30
C GLN A 50 15.34 11.40 -2.28
N CYS A 51 16.33 10.61 -2.69
CA CYS A 51 17.03 9.73 -1.76
C CYS A 51 17.82 10.60 -0.78
N THR A 52 17.29 10.77 0.43
CA THR A 52 18.01 11.39 1.53
C THR A 52 18.66 10.29 2.36
N GLN A 53 19.88 10.53 2.86
CA GLN A 53 20.51 9.61 3.82
C GLN A 53 19.72 9.66 5.13
N GLN A 54 18.72 8.80 5.24
CA GLN A 54 17.99 8.60 6.49
C GLN A 54 18.79 7.66 7.39
N VAL A 55 18.90 8.02 8.67
CA VAL A 55 19.39 7.09 9.69
C VAL A 55 18.35 6.00 9.86
N VAL A 56 18.61 4.83 9.28
CA VAL A 56 17.74 3.66 9.41
C VAL A 56 17.74 3.23 10.87
N ASN A 57 16.56 3.19 11.49
CA ASN A 57 16.41 2.65 12.84
C ASN A 57 16.76 1.14 12.83
N PRO A 58 17.82 0.69 13.50
CA PRO A 58 18.25 -0.71 13.47
C PRO A 58 17.19 -1.67 14.02
N ASN A 59 16.38 -1.23 15.00
CA ASN A 59 15.29 -2.04 15.55
C ASN A 59 14.13 -2.17 14.55
N GLY A 60 13.83 -1.11 13.81
CA GLY A 60 12.82 -1.17 12.74
C GLY A 60 13.20 -2.19 11.67
N LYS A 61 14.49 -2.23 11.30
CA LYS A 61 15.02 -3.25 10.38
C LYS A 61 14.84 -4.66 10.95
N LYS A 62 15.26 -4.89 12.20
CA LYS A 62 15.12 -6.20 12.86
C LYS A 62 13.67 -6.69 12.91
N ILE A 63 12.73 -5.83 13.28
CA ILE A 63 11.30 -6.17 13.36
C ILE A 63 10.78 -6.54 11.96
N ARG A 64 11.11 -5.72 10.94
CA ARG A 64 10.72 -6.02 9.56
C ARG A 64 11.26 -7.38 9.11
N ASP A 65 12.54 -7.63 9.34
CA ASP A 65 13.20 -8.85 8.90
C ASP A 65 12.59 -10.09 9.63
N ALA A 66 12.21 -9.95 10.91
CA ALA A 66 11.51 -11.01 11.65
C ALA A 66 10.10 -11.32 11.10
N PHE A 67 9.33 -10.29 10.72
CA PHE A 67 8.03 -10.51 10.09
C PHE A 67 8.16 -11.17 8.71
N VAL A 68 9.17 -10.77 7.92
CA VAL A 68 9.45 -11.39 6.62
C VAL A 68 9.73 -12.88 6.79
N GLU A 69 10.57 -13.24 7.75
CA GLU A 69 10.87 -14.66 8.02
C GLU A 69 9.61 -15.43 8.41
N TYR A 70 8.80 -14.89 9.33
CA TYR A 70 7.57 -15.54 9.79
C TYR A 70 6.57 -15.77 8.65
N PHE A 71 6.26 -14.73 7.85
CA PHE A 71 5.26 -14.82 6.79
C PHE A 71 5.73 -15.57 5.53
N ASN A 72 7.01 -15.90 5.43
CA ASN A 72 7.56 -16.76 4.37
C ASN A 72 7.74 -18.22 4.82
N THR A 73 7.51 -18.52 6.10
CA THR A 73 7.70 -19.86 6.67
C THR A 73 6.41 -20.33 7.34
N GLU A 74 6.32 -20.25 8.67
CA GLU A 74 5.26 -20.80 9.50
C GLU A 74 3.95 -20.00 9.40
N GLY A 75 4.06 -18.71 9.13
CA GLY A 75 2.93 -17.78 9.01
C GLY A 75 2.35 -17.69 7.60
N THR A 76 2.79 -18.53 6.66
CA THR A 76 2.34 -18.48 5.27
C THR A 76 0.85 -18.82 5.18
N GLY A 77 0.05 -17.84 4.77
CA GLY A 77 -1.40 -17.98 4.59
C GLY A 77 -1.77 -18.43 3.19
N THR A 78 -2.88 -19.16 3.05
CA THR A 78 -3.41 -19.63 1.76
C THR A 78 -3.62 -18.49 0.75
N TRP A 79 -4.01 -17.31 1.23
CA TRP A 79 -4.17 -16.09 0.43
C TRP A 79 -2.85 -15.58 -0.16
N GLN A 80 -1.69 -15.88 0.45
CA GLN A 80 -0.38 -15.49 -0.11
C GLN A 80 -0.03 -16.36 -1.31
N GLU A 81 -0.35 -17.64 -1.28
CA GLU A 81 -0.11 -18.57 -2.41
C GLU A 81 -1.01 -18.24 -3.60
N GLU A 82 -2.26 -17.84 -3.32
CA GLU A 82 -3.23 -17.42 -4.34
C GLU A 82 -2.82 -16.11 -5.04
N ALA A 83 -2.14 -15.20 -4.34
CA ALA A 83 -1.68 -13.92 -4.89
C ALA A 83 -0.40 -14.02 -5.75
N VAL A 84 0.31 -15.16 -5.72
CA VAL A 84 1.57 -15.40 -6.45
C VAL A 84 1.34 -16.16 -7.77
N LYS A 85 0.12 -16.66 -8.01
CA LYS A 85 -0.30 -17.32 -9.27
C LYS A 85 -0.97 -16.37 -10.23
#